data_AF-A0A2V8TP43-F1
#
_entry.id   AF-A0A2V8TP43-F1
#
_cell.length_a   1.000
_cell.length_b   1.000
_cell.length_c   1.000
_cell.angle_alpha   90.00
_cell.angle_beta   90.00
_cell.angle_gamma   90.00
#
_symmetry.space_group_name_H-M   'P 1'
#
loop_
_entity.id
_entity.type
_entity.pdbx_description
1 polymer ?
#
loop_
_entity_poly.entity_id
_entity_poly.type
_entity_poly.pdbx_seq_one_letter_code
_entity_poly.pdbx_strand_id
1 'polypeptide(L)' 'ELYLGSIKRQMKRQGKELQVSESAVVYLVEKGFSPAYGARFLKRTIDELVKLPMTTRWKEANSFYVEFVEGELKINAS' A
#
# COMPACT_ATOMS: atom_id res chain seq x y z
N GLU A 1 9.16 -12.42 2.72
CA GLU A 1 8.37 -11.74 1.67
C GLU A 1 8.11 -10.30 2.05
N LEU A 2 8.15 -9.38 1.08
CA LEU A 2 7.78 -7.98 1.23
C LEU A 2 6.34 -7.86 1.77
N TYR A 3 6.12 -6.97 2.73
CA TYR A 3 4.82 -6.79 3.42
C TYR A 3 3.65 -6.51 2.45
N LEU A 4 3.89 -5.75 1.38
CA LEU A 4 2.90 -5.54 0.32
C LEU A 4 2.46 -6.84 -0.35
N GLY A 5 3.35 -7.81 -0.50
CA GLY A 5 3.04 -9.12 -1.07
C GLY A 5 2.04 -9.91 -0.22
N SER A 6 2.16 -9.83 1.11
CA SER A 6 1.21 -10.51 2.00
C SER A 6 -0.18 -9.86 1.94
N ILE A 7 -0.25 -8.53 1.85
CA ILE A 7 -1.51 -7.79 1.64
C ILE A 7 -2.15 -8.22 0.31
N LYS A 8 -1.40 -8.21 -0.80
CA LYS A 8 -1.89 -8.65 -2.12
C LYS A 8 -2.49 -10.06 -2.09
N ARG A 9 -1.81 -11.01 -1.43
CA ARG A 9 -2.34 -12.38 -1.29
C ARG A 9 -3.61 -12.44 -0.44
N GLN A 10 -3.67 -11.71 0.68
CA GLN A 10 -4.87 -11.66 1.52
C GLN A 10 -6.08 -11.07 0.79
N MET A 11 -5.85 -10.06 -0.05
CA MET A 11 -6.90 -9.48 -0.90
C MET A 11 -7.35 -10.45 -1.98
N LYS A 12 -6.42 -11.14 -2.64
CA LYS A 12 -6.74 -12.12 -3.68
C LYS A 12 -7.64 -13.24 -3.16
N ARG A 13 -7.45 -13.67 -1.91
CA ARG A 13 -8.34 -14.67 -1.25
C ARG A 13 -9.76 -14.17 -1.02
N GLN A 14 -9.98 -12.85 -1.06
CA GLN A 14 -11.28 -12.19 -0.91
C GLN A 14 -11.83 -11.70 -2.26
N GLY A 15 -11.27 -12.14 -3.38
CA GLY A 15 -11.69 -11.72 -4.72
C GLY A 15 -11.30 -10.28 -5.06
N LYS A 16 -10.30 -9.71 -4.37
CA LYS A 16 -9.82 -8.34 -4.61
C LYS A 16 -8.39 -8.29 -5.09
N GLU A 17 -8.05 -7.24 -5.83
CA GLU A 17 -6.72 -7.01 -6.39
C GLU A 17 -6.10 -5.71 -5.84
N LEU A 18 -4.79 -5.75 -5.61
CA LEU A 18 -3.98 -4.59 -5.27
C LEU A 18 -2.77 -4.51 -6.19
N GLN A 19 -2.68 -3.39 -6.90
CA GLN A 19 -1.53 -3.01 -7.68
C GLN A 19 -0.89 -1.78 -7.05
N VAL A 20 0.44 -1.76 -7.05
CA VAL A 20 1.23 -0.67 -6.47
C VAL A 20 2.28 -0.33 -7.50
N SER A 21 2.28 0.90 -7.98
CA SER A 21 3.28 1.41 -8.90
C SER A 21 4.68 1.40 -8.28
N GLU A 22 5.70 1.40 -9.13
CA GLU A 22 7.09 1.49 -8.67
C GLU A 22 7.37 2.79 -7.90
N SER A 23 6.83 3.93 -8.37
CA SER A 23 6.98 5.22 -7.67
C SER A 23 6.38 5.21 -6.27
N ALA A 24 5.22 4.57 -6.09
CA ALA A 24 4.63 4.38 -4.76
C ALA A 24 5.49 3.47 -3.87
N VAL A 25 6.10 2.41 -4.41
CA VAL A 25 7.02 1.57 -3.65
C VAL A 25 8.23 2.35 -3.17
N VAL A 26 8.86 3.13 -4.06
CA VAL A 26 10.01 3.98 -3.73
C VAL A 26 9.64 4.96 -2.62
N TYR A 27 8.54 5.69 -2.77
CA TYR A 27 8.09 6.65 -1.77
C TYR A 27 7.79 5.99 -0.41
N LEU A 28 7.13 4.83 -0.38
CA LEU A 28 6.84 4.10 0.86
C LEU A 28 8.14 3.65 1.56
N VAL A 29 9.15 3.23 0.81
CA VAL A 29 10.47 2.88 1.35
C VAL A 29 11.16 4.12 1.89
N GLU A 30 11.24 5.22 1.16
CA GLU A 30 11.86 6.46 1.62
C GLU A 30 11.19 7.01 2.88
N LYS A 31 9.85 6.98 2.92
CA LYS A 31 9.07 7.49 4.06
C LYS A 31 9.11 6.56 5.27
N GLY A 32 9.16 5.26 5.03
CA GLY A 32 9.05 4.22 6.06
C GLY A 32 10.37 3.59 6.48
N PHE A 33 11.49 3.90 5.82
CA PHE A 33 12.79 3.39 6.23
C PHE A 33 13.37 4.26 7.35
N SER A 34 13.65 3.64 8.50
CA SER A 34 14.38 4.28 9.58
C SER A 34 15.65 3.48 9.86
N PRO A 35 16.85 4.08 9.78
CA PRO A 35 18.10 3.40 10.16
C PRO A 35 18.09 2.89 11.61
N ALA A 36 17.42 3.61 12.52
CA ALA A 36 17.35 3.27 13.94
C ALA A 36 16.31 2.18 14.26
N TYR A 37 15.21 2.10 13.50
CA TYR A 37 14.06 1.22 13.79
C TYR A 37 13.80 0.13 12.74
N GLY A 38 14.64 0.06 11.70
CA GLY A 38 14.54 -0.92 10.62
C GLY A 38 13.18 -0.92 9.91
N ALA A 39 12.77 -2.08 9.40
CA ALA A 39 11.55 -2.24 8.60
C ALA A 39 10.24 -2.11 9.39
N ARG A 40 10.27 -1.92 10.72
CA ARG A 40 9.05 -1.75 11.53
C ARG A 40 8.32 -0.46 11.15
N PHE A 41 9.07 0.61 10.90
CA PHE A 41 8.50 1.86 10.40
C PHE A 41 7.88 1.66 9.02
N LEU A 42 8.53 0.90 8.13
CA LEU A 42 8.03 0.62 6.79
C LEU A 42 6.68 -0.09 6.83
N LYS A 43 6.53 -1.09 7.70
CA LYS A 43 5.23 -1.75 7.91
C LYS A 43 4.15 -0.75 8.34
N ARG A 44 4.46 0.11 9.32
CA ARG A 44 3.51 1.11 9.82
C ARG A 44 3.13 2.12 8.72
N THR A 45 4.10 2.61 7.96
CA THR A 45 3.88 3.51 6.82
C THR A 45 2.97 2.87 5.78
N ILE A 46 3.17 1.59 5.43
CA ILE A 46 2.28 0.86 4.52
C ILE A 46 0.87 0.70 5.12
N ASP A 47 0.76 0.39 6.40
CA ASP A 47 -0.53 0.27 7.08
C ASP A 47 -1.32 1.59 7.05
N GLU A 48 -0.66 2.72 7.35
CA GLU A 48 -1.29 4.05 7.43
C GLU A 48 -1.62 4.63 6.05
N LEU A 49 -0.70 4.52 5.09
CA LEU A 49 -0.83 5.21 3.79
C LEU A 49 -1.50 4.36 2.71
N VAL A 50 -1.53 3.04 2.86
CA VAL A 50 -2.09 2.14 1.84
C VAL A 50 -3.24 1.32 2.41
N LYS A 51 -3.00 0.54 3.47
CA LYS A 51 -3.98 -0.44 3.94
C LYS A 51 -5.22 0.24 4.52
N LEU A 52 -5.03 1.27 5.36
CA LEU A 52 -6.14 1.98 5.99
C LEU A 52 -7.05 2.67 4.94
N PRO A 53 -6.55 3.54 4.03
CA PRO A 53 -7.43 4.23 3.07
C PRO A 53 -8.04 3.28 2.02
N MET A 54 -7.37 2.17 1.71
CA MET A 54 -7.96 1.12 0.89
C MET A 54 -9.12 0.43 1.62
N THR A 55 -8.95 0.11 2.91
CA THR A 55 -9.98 -0.58 3.71
C THR A 55 -11.20 0.31 3.95
N THR A 56 -11.04 1.64 4.05
CA THR A 56 -12.20 2.56 4.13
C THR A 56 -13.06 2.50 2.87
N ARG A 57 -12.46 2.19 1.71
CA ARG A 57 -13.12 2.07 0.40
C ARG A 57 -13.43 0.62 0.00
N TRP A 58 -13.32 -0.33 0.94
CA TRP A 58 -13.36 -1.77 0.65
C TRP A 58 -14.62 -2.26 -0.06
N LYS A 59 -15.77 -1.61 0.20
CA LYS A 59 -17.06 -1.96 -0.40
C LYS A 59 -17.29 -1.33 -1.78
N GLU A 60 -16.48 -0.34 -2.15
CA GLU A 60 -16.67 0.47 -3.37
C GLU A 60 -16.09 -0.20 -4.62
N ALA A 61 -15.09 -1.07 -4.44
CA ALA A 61 -14.29 -1.60 -5.55
C ALA A 61 -13.75 -2.99 -5.26
N ASN A 62 -13.38 -3.71 -6.31
CA ASN A 62 -12.65 -4.98 -6.20
C ASN A 62 -11.17 -4.83 -6.57
N SER A 63 -10.80 -3.76 -7.28
CA SER A 63 -9.43 -3.48 -7.67
C SER A 63 -8.98 -2.14 -7.11
N PHE A 64 -7.75 -2.14 -6.56
CA PHE A 64 -7.12 -0.94 -6.03
C PHE A 64 -5.77 -0.72 -6.69
N TYR A 65 -5.52 0.52 -7.13
CA TYR A 65 -4.25 0.94 -7.71
C TYR A 65 -3.64 2.05 -6.87
N VAL A 66 -2.41 1.85 -6.41
CA VAL A 66 -1.67 2.80 -5.57
C VAL A 66 -0.55 3.42 -6.38
N GLU A 67 -0.57 4.75 -6.50
CA GLU A 67 0.42 5.53 -7.22
C GLU A 67 0.93 6.72 -6.43
N PHE A 68 2.18 7.10 -6.68
CA PHE A 68 2.74 8.34 -6.19
C PHE A 68 2.80 9.34 -7.33
N VAL A 69 1.96 10.37 -7.24
CA VAL A 69 1.80 11.42 -8.27
C VAL A 69 1.63 12.76 -7.58
N GLU A 70 2.20 13.83 -8.15
CA GLU A 70 2.07 15.20 -7.63
C GLU A 70 2.49 15.38 -6.16
N GLY A 71 3.43 14.55 -5.67
CA GLY A 71 3.92 14.63 -4.30
C GLY A 71 3.05 13.92 -3.26
N GLU A 72 2.01 13.19 -3.69
CA GLU A 72 1.10 12.47 -2.81
C GLU A 72 0.85 11.02 -3.27
N LEU A 73 0.51 10.16 -2.30
CA LEU A 73 0.01 8.82 -2.60
C LEU A 73 -1.48 8.90 -2.92
N LYS A 74 -1.86 8.52 -4.14
CA LYS A 74 -3.25 8.36 -4.56
C LYS A 74 -3.61 6.87 -4.59
N ILE A 75 -4.83 6.57 -4.15
CA ILE A 75 -5.43 5.23 -4.24
C ILE A 75 -6.67 5.33 -5.13
N ASN A 76 -6.59 4.74 -6.31
CA ASN A 76 -7.72 4.61 -7.22
C ASN A 76 -8.43 3.28 -6.94
N ALA A 77 -9.76 3.31 -6.97
CA ALA A 77 -10.61 2.15 -6.70
C ALA A 77 -11.57 1.97 -7.89
N SER A 78 -11.62 0.77 -8.46
CA SER A 78 -12.41 0.41 -9.63
C SER A 78 -13.02 -0.99 -9.55
#